data_AF-A0A2V9VL42-F1
#
_entry.id   AF-A0A2V9VL42-F1
#
_cell.length_a   1.000
_cell.length_b   1.000
_cell.length_c   1.000
_cell.angle_alpha   90.00
_cell.angle_beta   90.00
_cell.angle_gamma   90.00
#
_symmetry.space_group_name_H-M   'P 1'
#
loop_
_entity.id
_entity.type
_entity.pdbx_description
1 polymer ?
#
loop_
_entity_poly.entity_id
_entity_poly.type
_entity_poly.pdbx_seq_one_letter_code
_entity_poly.pdbx_strand_id
1 'polypeptide(L)'
;MKHVAFSTDCTIRVAWRRHVADELKRAVVWKNLLLDGRDYCCLWHTAEGWLLKGTVVGVLKDHRPMQASYEIYCDENWVTHRIQVERTIGSDVKSLALSVESRGTWRSSGRC
;
A
#
# COMPACT_ATOMS: atom_id res chain seq x y z
N MET A 1 21.55 15.08 47.08
CA MET A 1 20.24 14.94 46.41
C MET A 1 19.57 16.31 46.29
N LYS A 2 20.08 17.07 45.33
CA LYS A 2 19.42 18.12 44.56
C LYS A 2 19.45 17.54 43.11
N HIS A 3 18.53 17.75 42.20
CA HIS A 3 18.09 19.03 41.71
C HIS A 3 16.72 18.89 41.03
N VAL A 4 15.79 19.73 41.46
CA VAL A 4 14.79 20.28 40.54
C VAL A 4 15.53 21.24 39.63
N ALA A 5 15.45 21.03 38.32
CA ALA A 5 15.77 22.05 37.34
C ALA A 5 14.44 22.68 36.89
N PHE A 6 14.08 23.81 37.49
CA PHE A 6 13.10 24.71 36.90
C PHE A 6 13.79 25.41 35.72
N SER A 7 13.47 24.97 34.50
CA SER A 7 13.69 25.76 33.29
C SER A 7 12.41 26.56 33.04
N THR A 8 12.50 27.88 33.07
CA THR A 8 11.40 28.83 32.84
C THR A 8 11.04 28.99 31.35
N ASP A 9 11.05 27.89 30.60
CA ASP A 9 10.61 27.91 29.22
C ASP A 9 9.63 26.75 29.00
N CYS A 10 8.38 26.99 29.41
CA CYS A 10 7.25 26.12 29.11
C CYS A 10 6.82 26.36 27.66
N THR A 11 7.71 26.05 26.73
CA THR A 11 7.31 25.77 25.36
C THR A 11 7.22 24.26 25.25
N ILE A 12 6.01 23.71 25.40
CA ILE A 12 5.73 22.36 24.90
C ILE A 12 6.05 22.42 23.42
N ARG A 13 7.24 21.97 23.02
CA ARG A 13 7.53 21.67 21.63
C ARG A 13 6.70 20.44 21.31
N VAL A 14 5.44 20.66 20.92
CA VAL A 14 4.74 19.70 20.07
C VAL A 14 5.63 19.61 18.85
N ALA A 15 6.45 18.57 18.80
CA ALA A 15 7.13 18.20 17.58
C ALA A 15 6.01 17.83 16.63
N TRP A 16 5.61 18.78 15.79
CA TRP A 16 4.93 18.49 14.56
C TRP A 16 5.85 17.52 13.84
N ARG A 17 5.64 16.21 14.00
CA ARG A 17 6.02 15.28 12.94
C ARG A 17 5.30 15.87 11.75
N ARG A 18 6.08 16.46 10.85
CA ARG A 18 5.62 16.76 9.52
C ARG A 18 5.05 15.43 9.06
N HIS A 19 3.72 15.29 9.05
CA HIS A 19 3.11 14.23 8.26
C HIS A 19 3.61 14.58 6.87
N VAL A 20 4.59 13.82 6.40
CA VAL A 20 4.94 13.85 4.99
C VAL A 20 3.66 13.35 4.34
N ALA A 21 2.90 14.28 3.76
CA ALA A 21 1.72 13.90 3.02
C ALA A 21 2.19 12.98 1.90
N ASP A 22 1.50 11.86 1.71
CA ASP A 22 1.83 10.94 0.62
C ASP A 22 1.89 11.72 -0.70
N GLU A 23 3.02 11.61 -1.39
CA GLU A 23 3.28 12.35 -2.61
C GLU A 23 3.11 11.42 -3.81
N LEU A 24 2.15 11.73 -4.68
CA LEU A 24 1.97 11.02 -5.95
C LEU A 24 3.17 11.33 -6.86
N LYS A 25 4.00 10.33 -7.13
CA LYS A 25 5.17 10.45 -8.01
C LYS A 25 4.81 10.18 -9.47
N ARG A 26 3.89 9.24 -9.71
CA ARG A 26 3.48 8.84 -11.07
C ARG A 26 2.13 8.14 -11.05
N ALA A 27 1.37 8.34 -12.13
CA ALA A 27 0.23 7.50 -12.48
C ALA A 27 0.34 7.06 -13.95
N VAL A 28 0.03 5.79 -14.24
CA VAL A 28 0.09 5.23 -15.60
C VAL A 28 -1.12 4.33 -15.83
N VAL A 29 -1.64 4.35 -17.05
CA VAL A 29 -2.56 3.31 -17.55
C VAL A 29 -1.83 2.50 -18.62
N TRP A 30 -1.81 1.17 -18.49
CA TRP A 30 -1.27 0.29 -19.54
C TRP A 30 -2.24 -0.79 -19.95
N LYS A 31 -2.02 -1.36 -21.15
CA LYS A 31 -2.72 -2.57 -21.60
C LYS A 31 -2.25 -3.75 -20.76
N ASN A 32 -3.17 -4.52 -20.18
CA ASN A 32 -2.81 -5.77 -19.55
C ASN A 32 -2.43 -6.79 -20.64
N LEU A 33 -1.33 -7.53 -20.45
CA LEU A 33 -0.84 -8.51 -21.43
C LEU A 33 -1.51 -9.88 -21.28
N LEU A 34 -2.05 -10.18 -20.11
CA LEU A 34 -2.65 -11.48 -19.77
C LEU A 34 -4.18 -11.46 -19.81
N LEU A 35 -4.76 -10.26 -19.70
CA LEU A 35 -6.19 -9.99 -19.68
C LEU A 35 -6.54 -9.05 -20.82
N ASP A 36 -7.71 -9.20 -21.44
CA ASP A 36 -8.27 -8.11 -22.23
C ASP A 36 -8.73 -6.99 -21.28
N GLY A 37 -7.82 -6.06 -20.99
CA GLY A 37 -8.02 -5.12 -19.91
C GLY A 37 -6.96 -4.04 -19.80
N ARG A 38 -7.15 -3.19 -18.78
CA ARG A 38 -6.27 -2.09 -18.42
C ARG A 38 -5.91 -2.19 -16.94
N ASP A 39 -4.72 -1.70 -16.61
CA ASP A 39 -4.29 -1.46 -15.25
C ASP A 39 -4.01 0.02 -15.10
N TYR A 40 -4.66 0.65 -14.11
CA TYR A 40 -4.35 2.00 -13.67
C TYR A 40 -3.52 1.90 -12.39
N CYS A 41 -2.26 2.26 -12.47
CA CYS A 41 -1.30 2.15 -11.38
C CYS A 41 -0.75 3.53 -10.98
N CYS A 42 -0.70 3.76 -9.68
CA CYS A 42 -0.12 4.95 -9.06
C CYS A 42 1.06 4.56 -8.16
N LEU A 43 2.16 5.29 -8.29
CA LEU A 43 3.31 5.23 -7.40
C LEU A 43 3.29 6.45 -6.48
N TRP A 44 3.27 6.19 -5.18
CA TRP A 44 3.31 7.17 -4.12
C TRP A 44 4.59 7.00 -3.30
N HIS A 45 5.14 8.12 -2.83
CA HIS A 45 6.13 8.14 -1.76
C HIS A 45 5.42 8.52 -0.47
N THR A 46 5.51 7.68 0.56
CA THR A 46 4.84 7.84 1.86
C THR A 46 5.88 8.05 2.96
N ALA A 47 5.43 8.27 4.20
CA ALA A 47 6.33 8.37 5.34
C ALA A 47 7.09 7.06 5.65
N GLU A 48 6.59 5.91 5.19
CA GLU A 48 7.13 4.57 5.42
C GLU A 48 7.89 3.99 4.22
N GLY A 49 7.93 4.69 3.08
CA GLY A 49 8.62 4.27 1.86
C GLY A 49 7.75 4.43 0.61
N TRP A 50 7.56 3.34 -0.14
CA TRP A 50 6.82 3.35 -1.40
C TRP A 50 5.45 2.68 -1.26
N LEU A 51 4.45 3.25 -1.91
CA LEU A 51 3.14 2.63 -2.10
C LEU A 51 2.82 2.53 -3.59
N LEU A 52 2.67 1.29 -4.08
CA LEU A 52 2.05 1.02 -5.37
C LEU A 52 0.58 0.71 -5.15
N LYS A 53 -0.29 1.54 -5.71
CA LYS A 53 -1.74 1.39 -5.60
C LYS A 53 -2.36 1.41 -6.98
N GLY A 54 -3.26 0.48 -7.25
CA GLY A 54 -3.90 0.45 -8.56
C GLY A 54 -5.18 -0.34 -8.65
N THR A 55 -5.74 -0.32 -9.84
CA THR A 55 -6.95 -1.06 -10.19
C THR A 55 -6.80 -1.65 -11.59
N VAL A 56 -6.99 -2.97 -11.67
CA VAL A 56 -7.09 -3.72 -12.91
C VAL A 56 -8.55 -3.92 -13.24
N VAL A 57 -8.93 -3.65 -14.49
CA VAL A 57 -10.24 -4.00 -15.05
C VAL A 57 -10.06 -4.72 -16.37
N GLY A 58 -10.86 -5.74 -16.61
CA GLY A 58 -10.88 -6.42 -17.91
C GLY A 58 -11.73 -7.67 -17.93
N VAL A 59 -11.53 -8.48 -18.96
CA VAL A 59 -12.33 -9.67 -19.24
C VAL A 59 -11.44 -10.90 -19.34
N LEU A 60 -11.75 -11.92 -18.55
CA LEU A 60 -11.06 -13.21 -18.56
C LEU A 60 -11.28 -13.95 -19.88
N LYS A 61 -10.46 -14.97 -20.14
CA LYS A 61 -10.59 -15.81 -21.35
C LYS A 61 -11.94 -16.51 -21.47
N ASP A 62 -12.61 -16.76 -20.35
CA ASP A 62 -13.95 -17.36 -20.29
C ASP A 62 -15.08 -16.30 -20.32
N HIS A 63 -14.76 -15.08 -20.78
CA HIS A 63 -15.68 -13.95 -20.95
C HIS A 63 -16.26 -13.36 -19.67
N ARG A 64 -15.77 -13.76 -18.48
CA ARG A 64 -16.22 -13.16 -17.23
C ARG A 64 -15.51 -11.82 -16.99
N PRO A 65 -16.25 -10.75 -16.64
CA PRO A 65 -15.64 -9.50 -16.24
C PRO A 65 -14.91 -9.69 -14.90
N MET A 66 -13.74 -9.06 -14.80
CA MET A 66 -12.99 -8.99 -13.56
C MET A 66 -12.57 -7.57 -13.25
N GLN A 67 -12.51 -7.28 -11.95
CA GLN A 67 -11.82 -6.14 -11.40
C GLN A 67 -10.90 -6.63 -10.28
N ALA A 68 -9.76 -5.98 -10.11
CA ALA A 68 -8.95 -6.14 -8.91
C ALA A 68 -8.42 -4.78 -8.46
N SER A 69 -8.46 -4.50 -7.17
CA SER A 69 -7.75 -3.38 -6.55
C SER A 69 -6.57 -3.93 -5.76
N TYR A 70 -5.48 -3.16 -5.73
CA TYR A 70 -4.29 -3.56 -4.97
C TYR A 70 -3.60 -2.38 -4.32
N GLU A 71 -2.97 -2.67 -3.19
CA GLU A 71 -2.03 -1.80 -2.47
C GLU A 71 -0.82 -2.63 -2.05
N ILE A 72 0.37 -2.18 -2.44
CA ILE A 72 1.65 -2.83 -2.16
C ILE A 72 2.55 -1.81 -1.47
N TYR A 73 2.91 -2.09 -0.24
CA TYR A 73 3.76 -1.24 0.59
C TYR A 73 5.17 -1.79 0.62
N CYS A 74 6.12 -0.93 0.30
CA CYS A 74 7.54 -1.21 0.36
C CYS A 74 8.26 -0.18 1.24
N ASP A 75 9.40 -0.56 1.81
CA ASP A 75 10.32 0.44 2.40
C ASP A 75 11.08 1.22 1.32
N GLU A 76 11.91 2.18 1.74
CA GLU A 76 12.75 2.99 0.85
C GLU A 76 13.68 2.18 -0.07
N ASN A 77 14.05 0.96 0.34
CA ASN A 77 14.87 0.03 -0.43
C ASN A 77 14.06 -0.90 -1.32
N TRP A 78 12.77 -0.61 -1.52
CA TRP A 78 11.83 -1.40 -2.32
C TRP A 78 11.53 -2.80 -1.76
N VAL A 79 11.85 -3.07 -0.50
CA VAL A 79 11.49 -4.35 0.12
C VAL A 79 10.00 -4.31 0.45
N THR A 80 9.23 -5.23 -0.12
CA THR A 80 7.78 -5.31 0.12
C THR A 80 7.48 -5.88 1.51
N HIS A 81 6.65 -5.18 2.26
CA HIS A 81 6.30 -5.56 3.65
C HIS A 81 4.82 -5.86 3.84
N ARG A 82 3.95 -5.29 3.00
CA ARG A 82 2.50 -5.50 3.06
C ARG A 82 1.87 -5.45 1.68
N ILE A 83 0.94 -6.36 1.43
CA ILE A 83 0.15 -6.43 0.22
C ILE A 83 -1.32 -6.56 0.61
N GLN A 84 -2.18 -5.82 -0.05
CA GLN A 84 -3.63 -6.01 -0.02
C GLN A 84 -4.11 -6.10 -1.46
N VAL A 85 -4.88 -7.13 -1.77
CA VAL A 85 -5.52 -7.31 -3.07
C VAL A 85 -6.95 -7.73 -2.82
N GLU A 86 -7.88 -7.09 -3.50
CA GLU A 86 -9.24 -7.58 -3.62
C GLU A 86 -9.53 -7.82 -5.10
N ARG A 87 -10.17 -8.93 -5.42
CA ARG A 87 -10.64 -9.24 -6.76
C ARG A 87 -12.13 -9.55 -6.76
N THR A 88 -12.77 -9.16 -7.85
CA THR A 88 -14.14 -9.53 -8.18
C THR A 88 -14.13 -10.19 -9.56
N ILE A 89 -14.73 -11.38 -9.68
CA ILE A 89 -14.97 -12.06 -10.96
C ILE A 89 -16.45 -12.44 -11.00
N GLY A 90 -17.26 -11.73 -11.79
CA GLY A 90 -18.71 -11.84 -11.68
C GLY A 90 -19.20 -11.48 -10.27
N SER A 91 -19.82 -12.43 -9.56
CA SER A 91 -20.23 -12.27 -8.15
C SER A 91 -19.21 -12.83 -7.13
N ASP A 92 -18.14 -13.49 -7.57
CA ASP A 92 -17.09 -14.03 -6.69
C ASP A 92 -16.16 -12.89 -6.25
N VAL A 93 -16.15 -12.58 -4.94
CA VAL A 93 -15.25 -11.60 -4.34
C VAL A 93 -14.25 -12.33 -3.44
N LYS A 94 -12.96 -12.12 -3.69
CA LYS A 94 -11.88 -12.68 -2.87
C LYS A 94 -10.88 -11.62 -2.50
N SER A 95 -10.31 -11.75 -1.30
CA SER A 95 -9.31 -10.83 -0.80
C SER A 95 -8.08 -11.57 -0.28
N LEU A 96 -6.92 -11.04 -0.60
CA LEU A 96 -5.62 -11.50 -0.14
C LEU A 96 -4.93 -10.36 0.61
N ALA A 97 -4.57 -10.62 1.85
CA ALA A 97 -3.70 -9.75 2.62
C ALA A 97 -2.44 -10.52 2.99
N LEU A 98 -1.28 -9.98 2.63
CA LEU A 98 0.03 -10.52 2.98
C LEU A 98 0.81 -9.49 3.80
N SER A 99 1.56 -9.95 4.79
CA SER A 99 2.50 -9.12 5.54
C SER A 99 3.76 -9.88 5.90
N VAL A 100 4.88 -9.16 6.00
CA VAL A 100 6.16 -9.70 6.45
C VAL A 100 6.24 -9.64 7.98
N GLU A 101 6.62 -10.76 8.60
CA GLU A 101 6.97 -10.81 10.03
C GLU A 101 8.44 -10.43 10.27
N SER A 102 8.83 -10.28 11.54
CA SER A 102 10.15 -9.84 12.00
C SER A 102 11.37 -10.67 11.55
N ARG A 103 11.16 -11.73 10.75
CA ARG A 103 12.21 -12.60 10.18
C ARG A 103 12.16 -12.70 8.64
N GLY A 104 11.40 -11.84 7.97
CA GLY A 104 11.24 -11.92 6.51
C GLY A 104 10.24 -12.98 6.05
N THR A 105 9.55 -13.65 6.97
CA THR A 105 8.55 -14.67 6.65
C THR A 105 7.23 -14.00 6.30
N TRP A 106 6.63 -14.39 5.18
CA TRP A 106 5.31 -13.94 4.77
C TRP A 106 4.19 -14.66 5.50
N ARG A 107 3.17 -13.92 5.92
CA ARG A 107 1.90 -14.47 6.39
C ARG A 107 0.73 -13.96 5.58
N SER A 108 -0.24 -14.85 5.38
CA SER A 108 -1.53 -14.53 4.77
C SER A 108 -2.63 -14.48 5.81
N SER A 109 -3.46 -13.43 5.77
CA SER A 109 -4.70 -13.34 6.55
C SER A 109 -5.97 -13.27 5.68
N GLY A 110 -5.81 -13.38 4.35
CA GLY A 110 -6.92 -13.31 3.37
C GLY A 110 -7.68 -14.62 3.15
N ARG A 111 -8.84 -14.53 2.47
CA ARG A 111 -9.67 -15.67 2.05
C ARG A 111 -9.43 -15.95 0.56
N CYS A 112 -8.76 -17.08 0.27
CA CYS A 112 -8.31 -17.47 -1.07
C CYS A 112 -9.38 -18.13 -1.94
#